data_AF-A0A8R2JUZ4-F1
#
_entry.id   AF-A0A8R2JUZ4-F1
#
_cell.length_a   1.000
_cell.length_b   1.000
_cell.length_c   1.000
_cell.angle_alpha   90.00
_cell.angle_beta   90.00
_cell.angle_gamma   90.00
#
_symmetry.space_group_name_H-M   'P 1'
#
loop_
_entity.id
_entity.type
_entity.pdbx_description
1 polymer ?
#
loop_
_entity_poly.entity_id
_entity_poly.type
_entity_poly.pdbx_seq_one_letter_code
_entity_poly.pdbx_strand_id
1 'polypeptide(L)'
;MYSSGSSSSRIHNSTSGFTEHAAVDILKYASKFAILHNDHAVVSLLNELNDKGYIAIKQMVHKTFPNCYINRIRLVHAPQMYGMYMLRKEEMKLTLGQSVQEKLLFHVTTESRAMESLNSGLDWRRTRRNKFGCGVSFSDDADYANYYADKFTSEGIIIVYKVMFICYCVAQ
;
A
#
# COMPACT_ATOMS: atom_id res chain seq x y z
N MET A 1 -15.62 -62.69 -10.22
CA MET A 1 -15.01 -61.62 -11.02
C MET A 1 -15.28 -60.30 -10.31
N TYR A 2 -14.35 -59.84 -9.48
CA TYR A 2 -14.41 -58.50 -8.90
C TYR A 2 -13.60 -57.58 -9.82
N SER A 3 -14.26 -56.63 -10.47
CA SER A 3 -13.61 -55.63 -11.31
C SER A 3 -13.15 -54.46 -10.45
N SER A 4 -11.84 -54.33 -10.33
CA SER A 4 -11.15 -53.21 -9.70
C SER A 4 -11.35 -51.93 -10.54
N GLY A 5 -12.20 -51.03 -10.07
CA GLY A 5 -12.30 -49.67 -10.60
C GLY A 5 -11.18 -48.81 -10.01
N SER A 6 -10.12 -48.55 -10.78
CA SER A 6 -9.12 -47.53 -10.45
C SER A 6 -9.70 -46.14 -10.67
N SER A 7 -10.08 -45.46 -9.58
CA SER A 7 -10.37 -44.03 -9.60
C SER A 7 -9.06 -43.25 -9.74
N SER A 8 -8.72 -42.88 -10.98
CA SER A 8 -7.64 -41.93 -11.25
C SER A 8 -8.08 -40.55 -10.77
N SER A 9 -7.58 -40.14 -9.60
CA SER A 9 -7.70 -38.77 -9.11
C SER A 9 -6.85 -37.85 -10.00
N ARG A 10 -7.51 -37.19 -10.97
CA ARG A 10 -6.93 -36.02 -11.65
C ARG A 10 -6.77 -34.91 -10.62
N ILE A 11 -5.56 -34.77 -10.09
CA ILE A 11 -5.13 -33.55 -9.43
C ILE A 11 -5.11 -32.45 -10.51
N HIS A 12 -6.17 -31.64 -10.53
CA HIS A 12 -6.20 -30.43 -11.34
C HIS A 12 -5.26 -29.41 -10.69
N ASN A 13 -3.97 -29.44 -11.07
CA ASN A 13 -3.08 -28.30 -10.90
C ASN A 13 -3.48 -27.22 -11.91
N SER A 14 -4.58 -26.54 -11.63
CA SER A 14 -4.90 -25.27 -12.28
C SER A 14 -4.44 -24.16 -11.34
N THR A 15 -3.13 -23.93 -11.30
CA THR A 15 -2.63 -22.63 -10.84
C THR A 15 -3.14 -21.61 -11.84
N SER A 16 -4.03 -20.72 -11.40
CA SER A 16 -4.48 -19.61 -12.21
C SER A 16 -3.28 -18.74 -12.59
N GLY A 17 -3.29 -18.11 -13.78
CA GLY A 17 -2.24 -17.16 -14.15
C GLY A 17 -2.08 -16.02 -13.13
N PHE A 18 -3.16 -15.70 -12.40
CA PHE A 18 -3.14 -14.80 -11.24
C PHE A 18 -2.19 -15.27 -10.13
N THR A 19 -2.34 -16.52 -9.69
CA THR A 19 -1.50 -17.09 -8.62
C THR A 19 -0.03 -17.17 -9.02
N GLU A 20 0.26 -17.44 -10.29
CA GLU A 20 1.64 -17.52 -10.78
C GLU A 20 2.29 -16.13 -10.82
N HIS A 21 1.63 -15.12 -11.41
CA HIS A 21 2.17 -13.77 -11.48
C HIS A 21 2.33 -13.13 -10.10
N ALA A 22 1.32 -13.26 -9.22
CA ALA A 22 1.40 -12.77 -7.86
C ALA A 22 2.54 -13.45 -7.08
N ALA A 23 2.72 -14.77 -7.24
CA ALA A 23 3.81 -15.49 -6.60
C ALA A 23 5.18 -14.99 -7.08
N VAL A 24 5.36 -14.74 -8.38
CA VAL A 24 6.63 -14.21 -8.93
C VAL A 24 6.97 -12.84 -8.32
N ASP A 25 6.01 -11.93 -8.23
CA ASP A 25 6.22 -10.60 -7.66
C ASP A 25 6.47 -10.65 -6.15
N ILE A 26 5.73 -11.49 -5.43
CA ILE A 26 5.92 -11.72 -4.00
C ILE A 26 7.31 -12.34 -3.76
N LEU A 27 7.73 -13.32 -4.56
CA LEU A 27 9.05 -13.95 -4.45
C LEU A 27 10.19 -13.00 -4.82
N LYS A 28 10.01 -12.11 -5.81
CA LYS A 28 10.99 -11.06 -6.14
C LYS A 28 11.16 -10.05 -5.01
N TYR A 29 10.07 -9.73 -4.31
CA TYR A 29 10.13 -8.90 -3.12
C TYR A 29 10.75 -9.65 -1.93
N ALA A 30 10.31 -10.89 -1.69
CA ALA A 30 10.81 -11.75 -0.62
C ALA A 30 12.30 -12.11 -0.79
N SER A 31 12.81 -12.27 -2.01
CA SER A 31 14.23 -12.55 -2.28
C SER A 31 15.13 -11.34 -2.00
N LYS A 32 14.71 -10.13 -2.36
CA LYS A 32 15.38 -8.89 -1.91
C LYS A 32 15.39 -8.80 -0.38
N PHE A 33 14.37 -9.33 0.27
CA PHE A 33 14.19 -9.32 1.72
C PHE A 33 14.95 -10.44 2.44
N ALA A 34 15.09 -11.62 1.84
CA ALA A 34 15.91 -12.73 2.37
C ALA A 34 17.39 -12.34 2.47
N ILE A 35 17.87 -11.47 1.55
CA ILE A 35 19.20 -10.87 1.62
C ILE A 35 19.36 -9.98 2.86
N LEU A 36 18.30 -9.30 3.31
CA LEU A 36 18.29 -8.49 4.54
C LEU A 36 18.15 -9.33 5.83
N HIS A 37 17.59 -10.54 5.74
CA HIS A 37 17.26 -11.39 6.89
C HIS A 37 18.42 -12.26 7.41
N ASN A 38 19.53 -12.37 6.67
CA ASN A 38 20.73 -13.05 7.16
C ASN A 38 21.44 -12.25 8.27
N ASP A 39 21.08 -10.98 8.47
CA ASP A 39 21.36 -10.25 9.69
C ASP A 39 20.20 -10.46 10.65
N HIS A 40 20.47 -10.95 11.86
CA HIS A 40 19.51 -11.37 12.88
C HIS A 40 18.78 -10.18 13.55
N ALA A 41 18.47 -9.14 12.78
CA ALA A 41 17.81 -7.92 13.21
C ALA A 41 16.29 -8.06 13.06
N VAL A 42 15.57 -7.86 14.15
CA VAL A 42 14.14 -7.56 14.12
C VAL A 42 13.96 -6.36 13.19
N VAL A 43 13.43 -6.57 11.98
CA VAL A 43 13.20 -5.46 11.05
C VAL A 43 12.11 -4.58 11.65
N SER A 44 12.50 -3.39 12.09
CA SER A 44 11.59 -2.40 12.66
C SER A 44 10.50 -2.03 11.64
N LEU A 45 9.26 -1.85 12.11
CA LEU A 45 8.13 -1.40 11.29
C LEU A 45 8.40 -0.03 10.66
N LEU A 46 9.21 0.79 11.34
CA LEU A 46 9.67 2.08 10.83
C LEU A 46 11.19 2.07 10.73
N ASN A 47 11.70 2.38 9.56
CA ASN A 47 13.14 2.47 9.27
C ASN A 47 13.49 3.86 8.76
N GLU A 48 14.77 4.22 8.83
CA GLU A 48 15.28 5.46 8.23
C GLU A 48 15.36 5.31 6.70
N LEU A 49 15.16 6.40 5.96
CA LEU A 49 15.45 6.45 4.53
C LEU A 49 16.92 6.75 4.30
N ASN A 50 17.46 6.28 3.17
CA ASN A 50 18.71 6.84 2.67
C ASN A 50 18.51 8.30 2.20
N ASP A 51 19.60 9.05 2.09
CA ASP A 51 19.56 10.49 1.76
C ASP A 51 18.80 10.79 0.47
N LYS A 52 18.98 9.95 -0.56
CA LYS A 52 18.29 10.12 -1.85
C LYS A 52 16.78 9.97 -1.70
N GLY A 53 16.33 8.96 -0.97
CA GLY A 53 14.91 8.73 -0.68
C GLY A 53 14.32 9.84 0.18
N TYR A 54 15.05 10.29 1.19
CA TYR A 54 14.65 11.42 2.03
C TYR A 54 14.45 12.69 1.18
N ILE A 55 15.43 13.05 0.35
CA ILE A 55 15.37 14.23 -0.52
C ILE A 55 14.19 14.14 -1.50
N ALA A 56 13.99 12.98 -2.12
CA ALA A 56 12.90 12.78 -3.09
C ALA A 56 11.51 12.96 -2.45
N ILE A 57 11.27 12.36 -1.29
CA ILE A 57 9.99 12.49 -0.59
C ILE A 57 9.80 13.91 -0.06
N LYS A 58 10.85 14.54 0.48
CA LYS A 58 10.82 15.93 0.92
C LYS A 58 10.42 16.88 -0.22
N GLN A 59 11.06 16.75 -1.38
CA GLN A 59 10.74 17.54 -2.57
C GLN A 59 9.29 17.33 -3.03
N MET A 60 8.80 16.09 -2.98
CA MET A 60 7.42 15.78 -3.36
C MET A 60 6.39 16.43 -2.42
N VAL A 61 6.65 16.44 -1.11
CA VAL A 61 5.80 17.14 -0.13
C VAL A 61 5.86 18.65 -0.37
N HIS A 62 7.06 19.22 -0.46
CA HIS A 62 7.26 20.67 -0.62
C HIS A 62 6.79 21.21 -1.98
N LYS A 63 6.56 20.34 -2.97
CA LYS A 63 5.96 20.73 -4.25
C LYS A 63 4.54 21.30 -4.09
N THR A 64 3.76 20.76 -3.16
CA THR A 64 2.36 21.17 -2.92
C THR A 64 2.16 21.80 -1.54
N PHE A 65 3.09 21.59 -0.61
CA PHE A 65 3.05 22.19 0.72
C PHE A 65 4.41 22.84 1.09
N PRO A 66 4.81 23.93 0.43
CA PRO A 66 6.18 24.46 0.47
C PRO A 66 6.64 24.95 1.85
N ASN A 67 5.72 25.48 2.66
CA ASN A 67 6.04 26.08 3.95
C ASN A 67 5.92 25.10 5.13
N CYS A 68 5.68 23.81 4.87
CA CYS A 68 5.53 22.83 5.95
C CYS A 68 6.90 22.48 6.58
N TYR A 69 6.91 22.34 7.91
CA TYR A 69 8.07 21.85 8.63
C TYR A 69 8.05 20.33 8.67
N ILE A 70 9.04 19.69 8.05
CA ILE A 70 9.19 18.23 8.05
C ILE A 70 10.16 17.85 9.16
N ASN A 71 9.62 17.34 10.26
CA ASN A 71 10.43 16.89 11.40
C ASN A 71 11.21 15.62 11.07
N ARG A 72 10.54 14.60 10.50
CA ARG A 72 11.11 13.29 10.18
C ARG A 72 10.39 12.67 8.99
N ILE A 73 11.08 11.81 8.24
CA ILE A 73 10.51 10.95 7.20
C ILE A 73 11.01 9.53 7.48
N ARG A 74 10.10 8.57 7.61
CA ARG A 74 10.42 7.17 7.89
C ARG A 74 9.88 6.26 6.81
N LEU A 75 10.64 5.22 6.50
CA LEU A 75 10.23 4.15 5.62
C LEU A 75 9.39 3.16 6.43
N VAL A 76 8.16 2.94 5.97
CA VAL A 76 7.28 1.93 6.55
C VAL A 76 7.65 0.55 5.99
N HIS A 77 7.88 -0.41 6.88
CA HIS A 77 8.12 -1.80 6.56
C HIS A 77 6.96 -2.69 7.05
N ALA A 78 5.92 -2.81 6.22
CA ALA A 78 4.72 -3.61 6.49
C ALA A 78 4.53 -4.70 5.41
N PRO A 79 5.28 -5.83 5.47
CA PRO A 79 5.32 -6.82 4.40
C PRO A 79 3.96 -7.49 4.13
N GLN A 80 3.14 -7.68 5.18
CA GLN A 80 1.80 -8.24 5.05
C GLN A 80 0.90 -7.32 4.20
N MET A 81 0.86 -6.02 4.53
CA MET A 81 0.11 -5.02 3.77
C MET A 81 0.64 -4.90 2.33
N TYR A 82 1.96 -4.94 2.14
CA TYR A 82 2.56 -4.91 0.82
C TYR A 82 2.18 -6.13 -0.03
N GLY A 83 2.13 -7.33 0.56
CA GLY A 83 1.66 -8.54 -0.11
C GLY A 83 0.20 -8.42 -0.56
N MET A 84 -0.69 -7.95 0.33
CA MET A 84 -2.10 -7.69 0.00
C MET A 84 -2.26 -6.66 -1.12
N TYR A 85 -1.44 -5.60 -1.07
CA TYR A 85 -1.39 -4.59 -2.12
C TYR A 85 -1.03 -5.18 -3.49
N MET A 86 0.03 -6.00 -3.55
CA MET A 86 0.47 -6.64 -4.80
C MET A 86 -0.60 -7.59 -5.36
N LEU A 87 -1.24 -8.38 -4.50
CA LEU A 87 -2.35 -9.25 -4.91
C LEU A 87 -3.50 -8.45 -5.52
N ARG A 88 -3.93 -7.38 -4.84
CA ARG A 88 -5.01 -6.54 -5.34
C ARG A 88 -4.66 -5.86 -6.65
N LYS A 89 -3.39 -5.48 -6.84
CA LYS A 89 -2.88 -4.91 -8.09
C LYS A 89 -3.01 -5.84 -9.26
N GLU A 90 -2.59 -7.09 -9.10
CA GLU A 90 -2.70 -8.06 -10.18
C GLU A 90 -4.15 -8.45 -10.47
N GLU A 91 -5.00 -8.54 -9.44
CA GLU A 91 -6.43 -8.80 -9.60
C GLU A 91 -7.10 -7.70 -10.44
N MET A 92 -6.78 -6.43 -10.13
CA MET A 92 -7.28 -5.29 -10.87
C MET A 92 -6.78 -5.25 -12.31
N LYS A 93 -5.52 -5.59 -12.58
CA LYS A 93 -4.98 -5.67 -13.95
C LYS A 93 -5.66 -6.78 -14.75
N LEU A 94 -5.96 -7.92 -14.15
CA LEU A 94 -6.69 -8.99 -14.83
C LEU A 94 -8.13 -8.58 -15.15
N THR A 95 -8.77 -7.84 -14.25
CA THR A 95 -10.17 -7.43 -14.40
C THR A 95 -10.33 -6.25 -15.36
N LEU A 96 -9.42 -5.28 -15.30
CA LEU A 96 -9.56 -3.96 -15.94
C LEU A 96 -8.47 -3.67 -17.00
N GLY A 97 -7.50 -4.57 -17.17
CA GLY A 97 -6.45 -4.46 -18.17
C GLY A 97 -5.55 -3.23 -17.98
N GLN A 98 -5.27 -2.54 -19.08
CA GLN A 98 -4.34 -1.40 -19.16
C GLN A 98 -4.88 -0.11 -18.51
N SER A 99 -6.13 -0.08 -18.03
CA SER A 99 -6.73 1.10 -17.40
C SER A 99 -6.28 1.34 -15.95
N VAL A 100 -5.57 0.38 -15.35
CA VAL A 100 -5.09 0.46 -13.96
C VAL A 100 -3.92 1.44 -13.87
N GLN A 101 -4.07 2.47 -13.02
CA GLN A 101 -3.01 3.45 -12.75
C GLN A 101 -2.53 3.35 -11.31
N GLU A 102 -1.22 3.19 -11.13
CA GLU A 102 -0.59 3.27 -9.82
C GLU A 102 -0.15 4.71 -9.55
N LYS A 103 -0.55 5.29 -8.41
CA LYS A 103 -0.18 6.65 -8.01
C LYS A 103 0.48 6.65 -6.63
N LEU A 104 1.26 7.68 -6.35
CA LEU A 104 1.80 7.95 -5.03
C LEU A 104 1.03 9.14 -4.46
N LEU A 105 0.27 8.92 -3.39
CA LEU A 105 -0.61 9.93 -2.82
C LEU A 105 -0.38 10.11 -1.32
N PHE A 106 -0.79 11.26 -0.81
CA PHE A 106 -0.77 11.63 0.59
C PHE A 106 -2.04 11.18 1.31
N HIS A 107 -1.87 10.60 2.49
CA HIS A 107 -2.90 10.37 3.49
C HIS A 107 -2.43 11.00 4.81
N VAL A 108 -3.09 12.06 5.25
CA VAL A 108 -2.72 12.72 6.50
C VAL A 108 -3.65 12.24 7.61
N THR A 109 -3.05 11.72 8.68
CA THR A 109 -3.75 11.17 9.85
C THR A 109 -2.86 11.31 11.08
N THR A 110 -3.34 10.92 12.25
CA THR A 110 -2.55 10.96 13.48
C THR A 110 -1.53 9.82 13.50
N GLU A 111 -0.41 9.98 14.20
CA GLU A 111 0.60 8.91 14.35
C GLU A 111 -0.01 7.60 14.85
N SER A 112 -0.84 7.71 15.89
CA SER A 112 -1.56 6.59 16.48
C SER A 112 -2.40 5.81 15.45
N ARG A 113 -3.21 6.52 14.65
CA ARG A 113 -4.08 5.89 13.62
C ARG A 113 -3.29 5.33 12.47
N ALA A 114 -2.24 6.02 12.07
CA ALA A 114 -1.28 5.55 11.10
C ALA A 114 -0.68 4.21 11.51
N MET A 115 -0.07 4.14 12.70
CA MET A 115 0.56 2.94 13.23
C MET A 115 -0.44 1.80 13.39
N GLU A 116 -1.65 2.10 13.86
CA GLU A 116 -2.72 1.10 13.91
C GLU A 116 -3.06 0.57 12.52
N SER A 117 -3.18 1.44 11.51
CA SER A 117 -3.50 1.03 10.15
C SER A 117 -2.46 0.12 9.53
N LEU A 118 -1.18 0.24 9.93
CA LEU A 118 -0.12 -0.66 9.47
C LEU A 118 -0.32 -2.10 9.94
N ASN A 119 -1.02 -2.29 11.06
CA ASN A 119 -1.32 -3.61 11.63
C ASN A 119 -2.70 -4.12 11.20
N SER A 120 -3.73 -3.28 11.23
CA SER A 120 -5.13 -3.68 10.99
C SER A 120 -5.64 -3.39 9.58
N GLY A 121 -4.83 -2.72 8.75
CA GLY A 121 -5.26 -2.20 7.46
C GLY A 121 -5.94 -0.83 7.57
N LEU A 122 -6.25 -0.26 6.41
CA LEU A 122 -6.94 1.01 6.31
C LEU A 122 -8.44 0.84 6.60
N ASP A 123 -8.90 1.29 7.78
CA ASP A 123 -10.31 1.20 8.18
C ASP A 123 -11.13 2.41 7.73
N TRP A 124 -11.85 2.27 6.61
CA TRP A 124 -12.73 3.31 6.09
C TRP A 124 -13.88 3.66 7.03
N ARG A 125 -14.28 2.77 7.95
CA ARG A 125 -15.40 2.98 8.89
C ARG A 125 -15.11 4.09 9.91
N ARG A 126 -13.84 4.43 10.08
CA ARG A 126 -13.38 5.55 10.91
C ARG A 126 -13.56 6.90 10.24
N THR A 127 -13.78 6.93 8.93
CA THR A 127 -13.93 8.17 8.17
C THR A 127 -15.33 8.75 8.39
N ARG A 128 -15.38 9.93 9.01
CA ARG A 128 -16.64 10.68 9.21
C ARG A 128 -16.98 11.62 8.06
N ARG A 129 -16.02 11.89 7.17
CA ARG A 129 -16.15 12.82 6.03
C ARG A 129 -16.54 12.04 4.78
N ASN A 130 -17.54 12.49 4.04
CA ASN A 130 -18.15 11.69 2.96
C ASN A 130 -18.53 12.49 1.71
N LYS A 131 -17.79 13.56 1.35
CA LYS A 131 -18.08 14.34 0.13
C LYS A 131 -18.14 13.47 -1.14
N PHE A 132 -17.30 12.43 -1.22
CA PHE A 132 -17.21 11.50 -2.35
C PHE A 132 -17.49 10.04 -1.94
N GLY A 133 -18.22 9.85 -0.83
CA GLY A 133 -18.52 8.52 -0.27
C GLY A 133 -17.71 8.19 0.99
N CYS A 134 -18.03 7.03 1.58
CA CYS A 134 -17.42 6.54 2.81
C CYS A 134 -16.20 5.68 2.46
N GLY A 135 -15.00 6.28 2.56
CA GLY A 135 -13.75 5.65 2.18
C GLY A 135 -12.56 6.29 2.89
N VAL A 136 -11.39 5.66 2.84
CA VAL A 136 -10.14 6.33 3.21
C VAL A 136 -9.75 7.30 2.10
N SER A 137 -9.52 8.56 2.47
CA SER A 137 -9.24 9.63 1.51
C SER A 137 -7.74 9.80 1.29
N PHE A 138 -7.37 10.10 0.04
CA PHE A 138 -6.01 10.36 -0.40
C PHE A 138 -5.99 11.60 -1.30
N SER A 139 -4.84 12.26 -1.44
CA SER A 139 -4.66 13.40 -2.33
C SER A 139 -3.26 13.44 -2.93
N ASP A 140 -3.11 14.00 -4.12
CA ASP A 140 -1.81 14.33 -4.74
C ASP A 140 -1.25 15.67 -4.25
N ASP A 141 -2.02 16.40 -3.45
CA ASP A 141 -1.65 17.65 -2.81
C ASP A 141 -1.54 17.46 -1.28
N ALA A 142 -0.33 17.69 -0.75
CA ALA A 142 -0.02 17.50 0.65
C ALA A 142 -0.68 18.55 1.55
N ASP A 143 -0.84 19.79 1.07
CA ASP A 143 -1.50 20.86 1.81
C ASP A 143 -3.00 20.60 1.86
N TYR A 144 -3.61 20.17 0.75
CA TYR A 144 -5.01 19.76 0.72
C TYR A 144 -5.27 18.58 1.68
N ALA A 145 -4.44 17.54 1.63
CA ALA A 145 -4.57 16.39 2.53
C ALA A 145 -4.49 16.82 4.00
N ASN A 146 -3.55 17.72 4.33
CA ASN A 146 -3.37 18.26 5.68
C ASN A 146 -4.53 19.17 6.12
N TYR A 147 -5.04 20.03 5.24
CA TYR A 147 -6.18 20.90 5.52
C TYR A 147 -7.41 20.09 5.96
N TYR A 148 -7.63 18.93 5.33
CA TYR A 148 -8.70 18.01 5.67
C TYR A 148 -8.31 16.90 6.65
N ALA A 149 -7.12 16.96 7.25
CA ALA A 149 -6.76 16.05 8.32
C ALA A 149 -7.61 16.28 9.58
N ASP A 150 -7.58 15.31 10.49
CA ASP A 150 -8.12 15.49 11.83
C ASP A 150 -7.22 16.47 12.60
N LYS A 151 -7.75 17.66 12.91
CA LYS A 151 -7.02 18.73 13.61
C LYS A 151 -7.17 18.66 15.13
N PHE A 152 -7.89 17.67 15.66
CA PHE A 152 -8.13 17.54 17.10
C PHE A 152 -6.93 17.00 17.89
N THR A 153 -5.83 16.67 17.21
CA THR A 153 -4.59 16.19 17.84
C THR A 153 -3.40 17.03 17.42
N SER A 154 -2.49 17.33 18.34
CA SER A 154 -1.20 17.97 18.05
C SER A 154 -0.18 17.04 17.36
N GLU A 155 -0.57 15.80 17.07
CA GLU A 155 0.28 14.72 16.53
C GLU A 155 0.39 14.71 14.99
N GLY A 156 0.24 15.85 14.30
CA GLY A 156 0.12 15.88 12.84
C GLY A 156 1.25 15.15 12.11
N ILE A 157 0.98 13.93 11.63
CA ILE A 157 1.90 13.14 10.79
C ILE A 157 1.34 13.07 9.37
N ILE A 158 2.18 13.42 8.40
CA ILE A 158 1.90 13.17 6.99
C ILE A 158 2.40 11.77 6.66
N ILE A 159 1.50 10.87 6.25
CA ILE A 159 1.90 9.58 5.71
C ILE A 159 1.68 9.54 4.21
N VAL A 160 2.72 9.13 3.52
CA VAL A 160 2.65 8.93 2.07
C VAL A 160 2.37 7.45 1.84
N TYR A 161 1.22 7.14 1.24
CA TYR A 161 0.94 5.79 0.78
C TYR A 161 1.17 5.72 -0.72
N LYS A 162 1.77 4.61 -1.16
CA LYS A 162 1.64 4.22 -2.56
C LYS A 162 0.24 3.62 -2.73
N VAL A 163 -0.62 4.30 -3.47
CA VAL A 163 -2.03 3.92 -3.61
C VAL A 163 -2.35 3.68 -5.08
N MET A 164 -2.88 2.50 -5.37
CA MET A 164 -3.34 2.17 -6.71
C MET A 164 -4.75 2.71 -6.92
N PHE A 165 -4.97 3.43 -8.03
CA PHE A 165 -6.27 3.92 -8.45
C PHE A 165 -6.78 3.16 -9.66
N ILE A 166 -8.10 3.00 -9.71
CA ILE A 166 -8.82 2.73 -10.95
C ILE A 166 -9.11 4.09 -11.57
N CYS A 167 -8.63 4.32 -12.78
CA CYS A 167 -9.09 5.44 -13.57
C CYS A 167 -10.53 5.16 -14.02
N TYR A 168 -11.52 5.65 -13.28
CA TYR A 168 -12.72 6.17 -13.93
C TYR A 168 -12.51 7.67 -14.06
N CYS A 169 -11.76 8.09 -15.08
CA CYS A 169 -11.93 9.44 -15.59
C CYS A 169 -13.31 9.48 -16.24
N VAL A 170 -14.35 9.81 -15.47
CA VAL A 170 -15.38 10.66 -16.06
C VAL A 170 -14.84 12.07 -15.84
N ALA A 171 -14.07 12.55 -16.82
CA ALA A 171 -13.85 13.97 -16.95
C ALA A 171 -15.25 14.59 -17.10
N GLN A 172 -15.60 15.52 -16.19
CA GLN A 172 -16.58 16.55 -16.51
C GLN A 172 -15.84 17.71 -17.15
#